data_AF-A0A537GMS2-F1
#
_entry.id   AF-A0A537GMS2-F1
#
_cell.length_a   1.000
_cell.length_b   1.000
_cell.length_c   1.000
_cell.angle_alpha   90.00
_cell.angle_beta   90.00
_cell.angle_gamma   90.00
#
_symmetry.space_group_name_H-M   'P 1'
#
loop_
_entity.id
_entity.type
_entity.pdbx_description
1 polymer ?
#
loop_
_entity_poly.entity_id
_entity_poly.type
_entity_poly.pdbx_seq_one_letter_code
_entity_poly.pdbx_strand_id
1 'polypeptide(L)' 'MLDGLVREKLWQVASVYYSDKDWAHGLNHVQRVLDNALRIGKEEGADLEILMAAVMFHDIYASKEE' A
#
# COMPACT_ATOMS: atom_id res chain seq x y z
N MET A 1 0.59 6.78 -16.20
CA MET A 1 0.49 5.49 -15.48
C MET A 1 1.90 5.16 -15.01
N LEU A 2 2.14 5.08 -13.69
CA LEU A 2 3.44 4.66 -13.13
C LEU A 2 3.87 3.41 -13.89
N ASP A 3 5.08 3.46 -14.42
CA ASP A 3 5.72 2.32 -15.06
C ASP A 3 5.59 1.08 -14.18
N GLY A 4 5.33 -0.08 -14.78
CA GLY A 4 5.12 -1.33 -14.06
C GLY A 4 6.28 -1.63 -13.10
N LEU A 5 7.50 -1.29 -13.52
CA LEU A 5 8.71 -1.41 -12.72
C LEU A 5 8.69 -0.52 -11.46
N VAL A 6 8.16 0.70 -11.55
CA VAL A 6 8.09 1.61 -10.40
C VAL A 6 7.09 1.10 -9.39
N ARG A 7 5.95 0.55 -9.85
CA ARG A 7 4.95 -0.05 -8.95
C ARG A 7 5.51 -1.25 -8.19
N GLU A 8 6.20 -2.14 -8.90
CA GLU A 8 6.81 -3.32 -8.31
C GLU A 8 7.86 -2.94 -7.27
N LYS A 9 8.69 -1.94 -7.57
CA LYS A 9 9.67 -1.40 -6.60
C LYS A 9 9.01 -0.78 -5.38
N LEU A 10 7.95 0.01 -5.56
CA LEU A 10 7.21 0.59 -4.42
C LEU A 10 6.63 -0.50 -3.53
N TRP A 11 6.04 -1.54 -4.12
CA TRP A 11 5.52 -2.68 -3.37
C TRP A 11 6.62 -3.45 -2.63
N GLN A 12 7.75 -3.70 -3.30
CA GLN A 12 8.91 -4.35 -2.68
C GLN A 12 9.46 -3.55 -1.49
N VAL A 13 9.52 -2.23 -1.60
CA VAL A 13 9.98 -1.36 -0.50
C VAL A 13 8.94 -1.29 0.61
N ALA A 14 7.65 -1.22 0.31
CA ALA A 14 6.60 -1.17 1.31
C ALA A 14 6.50 -2.50 2.08
N SER A 15 6.65 -3.63 1.41
CA SER A 15 6.35 -4.94 1.99
C SER A 15 7.25 -5.33 3.16
N VAL A 16 8.47 -4.81 3.22
CA VAL A 16 9.42 -5.09 4.32
C VAL A 16 8.99 -4.49 5.66
N TYR A 17 8.04 -3.54 5.66
CA TYR A 17 7.54 -2.90 6.87
C TYR A 17 6.37 -3.63 7.52
N TYR A 18 5.80 -4.64 6.86
CA TYR A 18 4.59 -5.30 7.30
C TYR A 18 4.86 -6.76 7.69
N SER A 19 4.38 -7.16 8.87
CA SER A 19 4.50 -8.52 9.36
C SER A 19 3.45 -9.44 8.73
N ASP A 20 3.88 -10.64 8.30
CA ASP A 20 2.96 -11.69 7.84
C ASP A 20 2.10 -12.29 8.97
N LYS A 21 2.45 -12.02 10.22
CA LYS A 21 1.75 -12.54 11.42
C LYS A 21 0.78 -11.54 12.03
N ASP A 22 0.70 -10.33 11.50
CA ASP A 22 -0.22 -9.29 11.97
C ASP A 22 -1.47 -9.27 11.08
N TRP A 23 -2.64 -9.54 11.66
CA TRP A 23 -3.91 -9.51 10.92
C TRP A 23 -4.55 -8.12 10.85
N ALA A 24 -4.16 -7.22 11.75
CA ALA A 24 -4.66 -5.86 11.81
C ALA A 24 -3.85 -4.94 10.88
N HIS A 25 -2.52 -5.07 10.88
CA HIS A 25 -1.59 -4.18 10.18
C HIS A 25 -0.66 -4.91 9.18
N GLY A 26 -0.87 -6.20 8.91
CA GLY A 26 -0.01 -6.94 7.97
C GLY A 26 -0.28 -6.66 6.49
N LEU A 27 0.49 -7.32 5.61
CA LEU A 27 0.37 -7.15 4.15
C LEU A 27 -1.04 -7.39 3.61
N ASN A 28 -1.78 -8.32 4.23
CA ASN A 28 -3.15 -8.59 3.81
C ASN A 28 -4.08 -7.39 4.02
N HIS A 29 -3.82 -6.56 5.02
CA HIS A 29 -4.60 -5.38 5.34
C HIS A 29 -4.36 -4.35 4.25
N VAL A 30 -3.09 -4.04 3.99
CA VAL A 30 -2.66 -3.10 2.96
C VAL A 30 -3.21 -3.48 1.58
N GLN A 31 -3.19 -4.76 1.21
CA GLN A 31 -3.76 -5.22 -0.06
C GLN A 31 -5.25 -4.93 -0.18
N ARG A 32 -6.04 -5.23 0.86
CA ARG A 32 -7.48 -4.93 0.87
C ARG A 32 -7.75 -3.43 0.78
N VAL A 33 -6.96 -2.61 1.47
CA VAL A 33 -7.08 -1.14 1.40
C VAL A 33 -6.74 -0.65 -0.01
N LEU A 34 -5.68 -1.18 -0.63
CA LEU A 34 -5.29 -0.83 -1.99
C LEU A 34 -6.38 -1.16 -3.01
N ASP A 35 -6.98 -2.34 -2.95
CA ASP A 35 -8.04 -2.74 -3.86
C ASP A 35 -9.28 -1.81 -3.73
N ASN A 36 -9.65 -1.47 -2.49
CA ASN A 36 -10.74 -0.53 -2.22
C ASN A 36 -10.42 0.88 -2.73
N ALA A 37 -9.23 1.39 -2.43
CA ALA A 37 -8.80 2.71 -2.84
C ALA A 37 -8.72 2.85 -4.36
N LEU A 38 -8.22 1.83 -5.07
CA LEU A 38 -8.18 1.84 -6.54
C LEU A 38 -9.58 1.79 -7.16
N ARG A 39 -10.54 1.10 -6.55
CA ARG A 39 -11.94 1.11 -7.00
C ARG A 39 -12.55 2.50 -6.82
N ILE A 40 -12.47 3.06 -5.61
CA ILE A 40 -13.03 4.37 -5.29
C ILE A 40 -12.35 5.47 -6.10
N GLY A 41 -11.01 5.47 -6.15
CA GLY A 41 -10.24 6.49 -6.88
C GLY A 41 -10.55 6.54 -8.37
N LYS A 42 -10.92 5.41 -9.00
CA LYS A 42 -11.39 5.40 -10.39
C LYS A 42 -12.75 6.09 -10.54
N GLU A 43 -13.67 5.84 -9.61
CA GLU A 43 -15.01 6.44 -9.60
C GLU A 43 -14.94 7.95 -9.32
N GLU A 44 -14.01 8.38 -8.46
CA GLU A 44 -13.83 9.76 -8.02
C GLU A 44 -12.87 10.58 -8.91
N GLY A 45 -12.27 9.98 -9.94
CA GLY A 45 -11.29 10.66 -10.81
C GLY A 45 -9.99 11.06 -10.10
N ALA A 46 -9.58 10.29 -9.09
CA ALA A 46 -8.34 10.50 -8.36
C ALA A 46 -7.11 10.19 -9.22
N ASP A 47 -5.98 10.80 -8.85
CA ASP A 47 -4.68 10.38 -9.35
C ASP A 47 -4.32 9.01 -8.73
N LEU A 48 -4.50 7.96 -9.52
CA LEU A 48 -4.28 6.58 -9.08
C LEU A 48 -2.81 6.27 -8.76
N GLU A 49 -1.87 7.04 -9.29
CA GLU A 49 -0.45 6.84 -9.01
C GLU A 49 -0.10 7.32 -7.62
N ILE A 50 -0.52 8.54 -7.31
CA ILE A 50 -0.37 9.14 -5.98
C ILE A 50 -1.13 8.30 -4.95
N LEU A 51 -2.38 7.94 -5.26
CA LEU A 51 -3.23 7.18 -4.36
C LEU A 51 -2.62 5.82 -4.02
N MET A 52 -2.15 5.08 -5.03
CA MET A 52 -1.54 3.77 -4.82
C MET A 52 -0.26 3.88 -3.97
N ALA A 53 0.61 4.85 -4.26
CA ALA A 53 1.81 5.07 -3.46
C ALA A 53 1.44 5.42 -2.01
N ALA A 54 0.49 6.34 -1.80
CA ALA A 54 0.04 6.71 -0.46
C ALA A 54 -0.49 5.51 0.32
N VAL A 55 -1.31 4.65 -0.30
CA VAL A 55 -1.88 3.47 0.37
C VAL A 55 -0.83 2.42 0.70
N MET A 56 0.16 2.18 -0.18
CA MET A 56 1.24 1.22 0.10
C MET A 56 2.02 1.58 1.37
N PHE A 57 2.12 2.87 1.69
CA PHE A 57 2.90 3.37 2.83
C PHE A 57 2.06 3.90 4.01
N HIS A 58 0.72 3.87 3.93
CA HIS A 58 -0.12 4.60 4.90
C HIS A 58 -0.06 4.06 6.33
N ASP A 59 0.22 2.76 6.49
CA ASP A 59 0.19 2.05 7.77
C ASP A 59 1.57 1.49 8.13
N ILE A 60 2.64 2.09 7.57
CA ILE A 60 3.99 1.72 7.97
C ILE A 60 4.17 2.11 9.44
N TYR A 61 4.24 1.10 10.31
CA TYR A 61 4.63 1.29 11.68
C TYR A 61 6.06 0.79 11.81
N ALA A 62 6.99 1.68 12.15
CA ALA A 62 8.30 1.24 12.60
C ALA A 62 8.06 0.51 13.92
N SER A 63 8.18 -0.81 13.92
CA SER A 63 8.31 -1.59 15.15
C SER A 63 9.62 -1.20 15.84
N LYS A 64 9.65 -0.02 16.45
CA LYS A 64 10.45 0.21 17.64
C LYS A 64 9.69 -0.45 18.77
N GLU A 65 9.79 -1.78 18.83
CA GLU A 65 9.61 -2.45 20.11
C GLU A 65 10.86 -2.14 20.93
N GLU A 66 10.67 -1.40 22.03
CA GLU A 66 11.62 -1.28 23.16
C GLU A 66 11.75 -2.62 23.89
#